data_AF-A0A7X5KRF5-F1
#
_entry.id   AF-A0A7X5KRF5-F1
#
_cell.length_a   1.000
_cell.length_b   1.000
_cell.length_c   1.000
_cell.angle_alpha   90.00
_cell.angle_beta   90.00
_cell.angle_gamma   90.00
#
_symmetry.space_group_name_H-M   'P 1'
#
loop_
_entity.id
_entity.type
_entity.pdbx_description
1 polymer ?
#
loop_
_entity_poly.entity_id
_entity_poly.type
_entity_poly.pdbx_seq_one_letter_code
_entity_poly.pdbx_strand_id
1 'polypeptide(L)'
;MAREARKLSKSGNYYILLRGDELFRTKEDKLIFTEILEKNFATGVVHGCEITKEEIRLVVKEGERGISMTVKSVVTSYARYFNRTYNREGKLFLGRFKSEPLETAEEIESCLNDIKLPVKKKTIKREAVKQTVEPKKEPVKQSLPSWLL
;
A
#
# COMPACT_ATOMS: atom_id res chain seq x y z
N MET A 1 -13.46 -5.26 -20.12
CA MET A 1 -13.96 -5.85 -18.86
C MET A 1 -14.63 -4.77 -18.04
N ALA A 2 -15.80 -5.06 -17.47
CA ALA A 2 -16.43 -4.17 -16.49
C ALA A 2 -15.49 -4.03 -15.28
N ARG A 3 -15.36 -2.80 -14.77
CA ARG A 3 -14.48 -2.52 -13.62
C ARG A 3 -15.12 -3.06 -12.34
N GLU A 4 -14.31 -3.66 -11.48
CA GLU A 4 -14.72 -3.97 -10.11
C GLU A 4 -14.86 -2.69 -9.27
N ALA A 5 -15.89 -2.68 -8.43
CA ALA A 5 -16.07 -1.62 -7.44
C ALA A 5 -14.96 -1.70 -6.37
N ARG A 6 -14.56 -0.55 -5.82
CA ARG A 6 -13.58 -0.55 -4.71
C ARG A 6 -14.18 -1.24 -3.49
N LYS A 7 -13.38 -2.08 -2.84
CA LYS A 7 -13.73 -2.65 -1.54
C LYS A 7 -13.68 -1.55 -0.49
N LEU A 8 -14.80 -1.37 0.22
CA LEU A 8 -14.90 -0.46 1.36
C LEU A 8 -14.24 -1.11 2.57
N SER A 9 -13.54 -0.31 3.37
CA SER A 9 -12.99 -0.69 4.66
C SER A 9 -14.06 -0.55 5.73
N LYS A 10 -14.17 -1.52 6.64
CA LYS A 10 -15.08 -1.41 7.80
C LYS A 10 -14.50 -0.47 8.86
N SER A 11 -13.17 -0.47 9.01
CA SER A 11 -12.46 0.40 9.94
C SER A 11 -12.30 1.85 9.42
N GLY A 12 -12.54 2.06 8.11
CA GLY A 12 -12.29 3.32 7.41
C GLY A 12 -10.81 3.56 7.09
N ASN A 13 -9.90 2.63 7.41
CA ASN A 13 -8.49 2.73 7.09
C ASN A 13 -8.17 2.13 5.72
N TYR A 14 -7.25 2.76 4.99
CA TYR A 14 -6.85 2.37 3.65
C TYR A 14 -5.35 2.56 3.43
N TYR A 15 -4.75 1.63 2.70
CA TYR A 15 -3.52 1.87 1.95
C TYR A 15 -3.89 2.42 0.56
N ILE A 16 -3.24 3.48 0.11
CA ILE A 16 -3.50 4.15 -1.18
C ILE A 16 -2.22 4.26 -1.98
N LEU A 17 -2.32 3.91 -3.26
CA LEU A 17 -1.23 4.07 -4.22
C LEU A 17 -1.68 4.96 -5.38
N LEU A 18 -0.93 6.06 -5.57
CA LEU A 18 -1.00 6.94 -6.73
C LEU A 18 0.25 6.74 -7.57
N ARG A 19 0.09 6.76 -8.90
CA ARG A 19 1.19 6.62 -9.86
C ARG A 19 1.14 7.72 -10.90
N GLY A 20 2.30 8.13 -11.39
CA GLY A 20 2.52 9.09 -12.47
C GLY A 20 3.88 8.86 -13.11
N ASP A 21 4.15 9.49 -14.24
CA ASP A 21 5.48 9.40 -14.88
C ASP A 21 6.50 10.33 -14.18
N GLU A 22 6.05 11.51 -13.77
CA GLU A 22 6.84 12.50 -13.03
C GLU A 22 5.88 13.38 -12.24
N LEU A 23 5.67 13.01 -10.98
CA LEU A 23 4.74 13.68 -10.05
C LEU A 23 5.37 14.88 -9.36
N PHE A 24 6.70 14.98 -9.31
CA PHE A 24 7.42 16.05 -8.62
C PHE A 24 8.70 16.40 -9.37
N ARG A 25 8.99 17.69 -9.53
CA ARG A 25 10.25 18.21 -10.10
C ARG A 25 11.07 18.96 -9.07
N THR A 26 10.40 19.59 -8.12
CA THR A 26 11.02 20.42 -7.08
C THR A 26 10.60 19.98 -5.67
N LYS A 27 11.26 20.53 -4.65
CA LYS A 27 10.82 20.37 -3.26
C LYS A 27 9.48 21.09 -3.02
N GLU A 28 9.25 22.20 -3.71
CA GLU A 28 8.00 22.98 -3.63
C GLU A 28 6.79 22.14 -4.03
N ASP A 29 6.91 21.35 -5.10
CA ASP A 29 5.84 20.45 -5.54
C ASP A 29 5.41 19.47 -4.43
N LYS A 30 6.37 18.97 -3.65
CA LYS A 30 6.09 18.08 -2.52
C LYS A 30 5.38 18.81 -1.39
N LEU A 31 5.80 20.04 -1.08
CA LEU A 31 5.15 20.88 -0.06
C LEU A 31 3.70 21.19 -0.44
N ILE A 32 3.45 21.60 -1.69
CA ILE A 32 2.11 21.88 -2.19
C ILE A 32 1.24 20.61 -2.19
N PHE A 33 1.79 19.45 -2.55
CA PHE A 33 1.05 18.20 -2.44
C PHE A 33 0.65 17.89 -0.99
N THR A 34 1.57 18.02 -0.04
CA THR A 34 1.30 17.80 1.39
C THR A 34 0.25 18.77 1.92
N GLU A 35 0.31 20.05 1.56
CA GLU A 35 -0.69 21.04 1.96
C GLU A 35 -2.09 20.71 1.39
N ILE A 36 -2.15 20.29 0.12
CA ILE A 36 -3.40 19.83 -0.50
C ILE A 36 -3.92 18.57 0.21
N LEU A 37 -3.04 17.64 0.58
CA LEU A 37 -3.38 16.42 1.29
C LEU A 37 -4.00 16.74 2.66
N GLU A 38 -3.31 17.52 3.48
CA GLU A 38 -3.76 17.93 4.82
C GLU A 38 -5.12 18.65 4.76
N LYS A 39 -5.27 19.63 3.85
CA LYS A 39 -6.54 20.35 3.66
C LYS A 39 -7.70 19.42 3.33
N ASN A 40 -7.47 18.37 2.55
CA ASN A 40 -8.54 17.45 2.14
C ASN A 40 -8.84 16.38 3.20
N PHE A 41 -7.86 16.04 4.04
CA PHE A 41 -7.99 15.10 5.15
C PHE A 41 -8.28 15.80 6.49
N ALA A 42 -8.80 17.03 6.49
CA ALA A 42 -9.10 17.79 7.71
C ALA A 42 -10.02 17.05 8.71
N THR A 43 -10.93 16.20 8.22
CA THR A 43 -11.82 15.36 9.05
C THR A 43 -11.40 13.88 9.07
N GLY A 44 -10.25 13.55 8.47
CA GLY A 44 -9.69 12.20 8.41
C GLY A 44 -8.33 12.14 9.10
N VAL A 45 -7.58 11.07 8.88
CA VAL A 45 -6.23 10.91 9.44
C VAL A 45 -5.25 10.49 8.35
N VAL A 46 -4.07 11.10 8.32
CA VAL A 46 -2.93 10.61 7.54
C VAL A 46 -1.94 9.97 8.52
N HIS A 47 -1.88 8.65 8.53
CA HIS A 47 -0.97 7.90 9.39
C HIS A 47 0.47 7.93 8.87
N GLY A 48 0.63 7.96 7.55
CA GLY A 48 1.94 8.06 6.91
C GLY A 48 1.85 8.33 5.40
N CYS A 49 2.92 8.92 4.87
CA CYS A 49 3.05 9.30 3.47
C CYS A 49 4.49 9.10 2.99
N GLU A 50 4.67 8.39 1.88
CA GLU A 50 5.93 8.30 1.16
C GLU A 50 5.74 8.86 -0.26
N ILE A 51 6.68 9.70 -0.68
CA ILE A 51 6.63 10.41 -1.96
C ILE A 51 7.92 10.19 -2.74
N THR A 52 7.81 9.48 -3.86
CA THR A 52 8.87 9.34 -4.87
C THR A 52 8.56 10.21 -6.08
N LYS A 53 9.38 10.14 -7.14
CA LYS A 53 9.14 10.90 -8.36
C LYS A 53 7.95 10.33 -9.15
N GLU A 54 7.68 9.04 -9.06
CA GLU A 54 6.67 8.33 -9.85
C GLU A 54 5.48 7.82 -9.02
N GLU A 55 5.66 7.65 -7.70
CA GLU A 55 4.65 7.05 -6.82
C GLU A 55 4.41 7.88 -5.56
N ILE A 56 3.17 7.84 -5.07
CA ILE A 56 2.80 8.32 -3.74
C ILE A 56 2.06 7.20 -3.03
N ARG A 57 2.53 6.83 -1.85
CA ARG A 57 1.95 5.80 -0.99
C ARG A 57 1.43 6.43 0.29
N LEU A 58 0.19 6.16 0.65
CA LEU A 58 -0.45 6.72 1.83
C LEU A 58 -1.06 5.61 2.68
N VAL A 59 -0.95 5.76 3.99
CA VAL A 59 -1.76 5.02 4.97
C VAL A 59 -2.65 6.04 5.66
N VAL A 60 -3.96 5.90 5.52
CA VAL A 60 -4.92 6.93 5.94
C VAL A 60 -6.16 6.32 6.58
N LYS A 61 -6.87 7.14 7.35
CA LYS A 61 -8.25 6.92 7.76
C LYS A 61 -9.15 7.92 7.06
N GLU A 62 -10.24 7.44 6.46
CA GLU A 62 -11.20 8.32 5.82
C GLU A 62 -11.95 9.20 6.82
N GLY A 63 -12.34 10.39 6.36
CA GLY A 63 -13.24 11.28 7.09
C GLY A 63 -14.66 11.20 6.54
N GLU A 64 -15.49 12.18 6.90
CA GLU A 64 -16.94 12.21 6.62
C GLU A 64 -17.30 12.07 5.13
N ARG A 65 -16.47 12.58 4.22
CA ARG A 65 -16.73 12.53 2.77
C ARG A 65 -16.37 11.19 2.12
N GLY A 66 -15.76 10.28 2.88
CA GLY A 66 -15.27 8.99 2.40
C GLY A 66 -14.03 9.08 1.50
N ILE A 67 -13.31 7.97 1.39
CA ILE A 67 -11.97 7.96 0.79
C ILE A 67 -11.97 8.32 -0.70
N SER A 68 -12.98 7.87 -1.44
CA SER A 68 -13.04 8.09 -2.89
C SER A 68 -13.18 9.56 -3.26
N MET A 69 -13.95 10.33 -2.51
CA MET A 69 -14.13 11.76 -2.75
C MET A 69 -12.90 12.55 -2.31
N THR A 70 -12.37 12.23 -1.13
CA THR A 70 -11.17 12.87 -0.59
C THR A 70 -9.98 12.72 -1.55
N VAL A 71 -9.65 11.51 -1.98
CA VAL A 71 -8.50 11.26 -2.87
C VAL A 71 -8.72 11.86 -4.26
N LYS A 72 -9.96 11.82 -4.79
CA LYS A 72 -10.29 12.50 -6.05
C LYS A 72 -10.00 14.00 -5.96
N SER A 73 -10.36 14.64 -4.85
CA SER A 73 -10.12 16.07 -4.62
C SER A 73 -8.63 16.40 -4.54
N VAL A 74 -7.85 15.58 -3.82
CA VAL A 74 -6.38 15.71 -3.72
C VAL A 74 -5.73 15.61 -5.11
N VAL A 75 -6.01 14.51 -5.82
CA VAL A 75 -5.46 14.23 -7.15
C VAL A 75 -5.81 15.33 -8.16
N THR A 76 -7.07 15.80 -8.16
CA THR A 76 -7.52 16.83 -9.10
C THR A 76 -6.89 18.19 -8.78
N SER A 77 -6.80 18.55 -7.50
CA SER A 77 -6.22 19.82 -7.07
C SER A 77 -4.74 19.87 -7.39
N TYR A 78 -4.01 18.80 -7.09
CA TYR A 78 -2.59 18.73 -7.37
C TYR A 78 -2.29 18.68 -8.87
N ALA A 79 -3.04 17.90 -9.65
CA ALA A 79 -2.86 17.85 -11.10
C ALA A 79 -3.06 19.21 -11.76
N ARG A 80 -4.05 20.01 -11.31
CA ARG A 80 -4.23 21.39 -11.79
C ARG A 80 -3.04 22.28 -11.45
N TYR A 81 -2.57 22.23 -10.20
CA TYR A 81 -1.38 22.98 -9.79
C TYR A 81 -0.19 22.62 -10.68
N PHE A 82 0.16 21.34 -10.75
CA PHE A 82 1.34 20.87 -11.45
C PHE A 82 1.28 21.18 -12.96
N ASN A 83 0.13 20.95 -13.59
CA ASN A 83 -0.06 21.25 -15.01
C ASN A 83 0.08 22.75 -15.30
N ARG A 84 -0.47 23.62 -14.44
CA ARG A 84 -0.33 25.07 -14.58
C ARG A 84 1.12 25.52 -14.38
N THR A 85 1.79 25.01 -13.34
CA THR A 85 3.18 25.38 -13.02
C THR A 85 4.16 25.01 -14.13
N TYR A 86 3.95 23.86 -14.78
CA TYR A 86 4.85 23.35 -15.81
C TYR A 86 4.31 23.45 -17.25
N ASN A 87 3.25 24.23 -17.45
CA ASN A 87 2.56 24.40 -18.73
C ASN A 87 2.30 23.06 -19.46
N ARG A 88 1.84 22.05 -18.71
CA ARG A 88 1.55 20.70 -19.21
C ARG A 88 0.08 20.57 -19.55
N GLU A 89 -0.19 19.76 -20.57
CA GLU A 89 -1.53 19.29 -20.90
C GLU A 89 -1.68 17.80 -20.57
N GLY A 90 -2.93 17.37 -20.35
CA GLY A 90 -3.26 15.96 -20.13
C GLY A 90 -3.14 15.50 -18.68
N LYS A 91 -3.01 14.17 -18.53
CA LYS A 91 -3.10 13.48 -17.24
C LYS A 91 -1.73 13.47 -16.56
N LEU A 92 -1.70 13.91 -15.29
CA LEU A 92 -0.53 13.75 -14.43
C LEU A 92 -0.46 12.34 -13.83
N PHE A 93 -1.60 11.82 -13.37
CA PHE A 93 -1.69 10.52 -12.73
C PHE A 93 -2.11 9.43 -13.73
N LEU A 94 -1.49 8.26 -13.58
CA LEU A 94 -1.78 7.06 -14.34
C LEU A 94 -3.08 6.41 -13.84
N GLY A 95 -4.21 6.88 -14.38
CA GLY A 95 -5.52 6.31 -14.11
C GLY A 95 -6.08 6.70 -12.75
N ARG A 96 -6.82 5.77 -12.12
CA ARG A 96 -7.41 5.97 -10.79
C ARG A 96 -6.44 5.50 -9.72
N PHE A 97 -6.51 6.11 -8.54
CA PHE A 97 -5.84 5.59 -7.36
C PHE A 97 -6.24 4.14 -7.08
N LYS A 98 -5.29 3.33 -6.62
CA LYS A 98 -5.57 2.02 -6.01
C LYS A 98 -5.78 2.20 -4.52
N SER A 99 -6.66 1.40 -3.94
CA SER A 99 -6.92 1.38 -2.51
C SER A 99 -7.10 -0.04 -2.02
N GLU A 100 -6.49 -0.35 -0.89
CA GLU A 100 -6.65 -1.60 -0.18
C GLU A 100 -7.18 -1.29 1.22
N PRO A 101 -8.32 -1.87 1.64
CA PRO A 101 -8.83 -1.68 2.99
C PRO A 101 -7.90 -2.32 4.01
N LEU A 102 -7.64 -1.62 5.10
CA LEU A 102 -6.91 -2.11 6.26
C LEU A 102 -7.92 -2.23 7.40
N GLU A 103 -8.03 -3.40 8.02
CA GLU A 103 -9.01 -3.71 9.04
C GLU A 103 -8.39 -3.92 10.42
N THR A 104 -7.10 -4.28 10.50
CA THR A 104 -6.41 -4.52 11.78
C THR A 104 -5.26 -3.56 12.04
N ALA A 105 -4.86 -3.42 13.30
CA ALA A 105 -3.72 -2.59 13.69
C ALA A 105 -2.41 -3.13 13.09
N GLU A 106 -2.27 -4.45 13.01
CA GLU A 106 -1.09 -5.11 12.43
C GLU A 106 -0.97 -4.81 10.92
N GLU A 107 -2.09 -4.76 10.19
CA GLU A 107 -2.09 -4.38 8.77
C GLU A 107 -1.66 -2.92 8.59
N ILE A 108 -2.17 -2.01 9.42
CA ILE A 108 -1.77 -0.60 9.42
C ILE A 108 -0.29 -0.46 9.73
N GLU A 109 0.20 -1.12 10.78
CA GLU A 109 1.60 -1.08 11.17
C GLU A 109 2.52 -1.65 10.08
N SER A 110 2.13 -2.78 9.46
CA SER A 110 2.87 -3.38 8.35
C SER A 110 3.00 -2.40 7.19
N CYS A 111 1.90 -1.77 6.76
CA CYS A 111 1.92 -0.78 5.68
C CYS A 111 2.75 0.46 6.06
N LEU A 112 2.67 0.93 7.31
CA LEU A 112 3.48 2.05 7.79
C LEU A 112 4.97 1.73 7.75
N ASN A 113 5.36 0.51 8.14
CA ASN A 113 6.75 0.07 8.08
C ASN A 113 7.22 -0.05 6.64
N ASP A 114 6.38 -0.57 5.74
CA ASP A 114 6.71 -0.71 4.31
C ASP A 114 6.96 0.65 3.64
N ILE A 115 6.20 1.70 3.99
CA ILE A 115 6.41 3.05 3.43
C ILE A 115 7.53 3.85 4.14
N LYS A 116 7.89 3.48 5.38
CA LYS A 116 8.98 4.14 6.15
C LYS A 116 10.36 3.61 5.78
N LEU A 117 10.46 2.36 5.33
CA LEU A 117 11.74 1.73 5.03
C LEU A 117 12.29 2.23 3.67
N PRO A 118 13.54 2.73 3.60
CA PRO A 118 14.19 2.92 2.31
C PRO A 118 14.33 1.53 1.66
N VAL A 119 13.60 1.31 0.57
CA VAL A 119 13.43 0.00 -0.06
C VAL A 119 14.77 -0.72 -0.25
N LYS A 120 15.00 -1.78 0.53
CA LYS A 120 15.86 -2.92 0.14
C LYS A 120 15.16 -4.21 0.51
N LYS A 121 14.31 -4.75 -0.38
CA LYS A 121 13.99 -6.17 -0.35
C LYS A 121 14.07 -6.78 -1.75
N LYS A 122 15.15 -7.54 -1.93
CA LYS A 122 15.37 -8.54 -2.99
C LYS A 122 14.17 -9.50 -3.03
N THR A 123 13.82 -9.91 -4.24
CA THR A 123 12.87 -10.98 -4.57
C THR A 123 13.17 -12.25 -3.76
N ILE A 124 12.17 -12.76 -3.02
CA ILE A 124 12.22 -14.11 -2.46
C ILE A 124 11.15 -14.93 -3.20
N LYS A 125 11.59 -15.88 -4.04
CA LYS A 125 10.73 -16.92 -4.60
C LYS A 125 10.24 -17.79 -3.44
N ARG A 126 8.92 -17.90 -3.27
CA ARG A 126 8.32 -18.89 -2.36
C ARG A 126 8.10 -20.18 -3.14
N GLU A 127 8.92 -21.19 -2.90
CA GLU A 127 8.55 -22.58 -3.18
C GLU A 127 7.67 -23.08 -2.04
N ALA A 128 6.52 -23.65 -2.43
CA ALA A 128 5.43 -24.01 -1.54
C ALA A 128 5.77 -25.24 -0.69
N VAL A 129 5.64 -25.11 0.63
CA VAL A 129 5.61 -26.24 1.57
C VAL A 129 4.25 -26.93 1.42
N LYS A 130 4.24 -28.14 0.88
CA LYS A 130 3.06 -29.03 0.95
C LYS A 130 3.10 -29.76 2.29
N GLN A 131 2.16 -29.44 3.17
CA GLN A 131 1.80 -30.30 4.29
C GLN A 131 0.81 -31.36 3.77
N THR A 132 1.15 -32.64 3.95
CA THR A 132 0.17 -33.73 3.91
C THR A 132 0.33 -34.52 5.20
N VAL A 133 -0.76 -34.62 5.94
CA VAL A 133 -0.86 -35.28 7.26
C VAL A 133 -1.22 -36.76 7.06
N GLU A 134 -0.35 -37.63 7.58
CA GLU A 134 -0.53 -38.96 8.21
C GLU A 134 -1.13 -40.17 7.44
N PRO A 135 -0.65 -41.42 7.69
CA PRO A 135 -1.04 -42.16 8.90
C PRO A 135 0.08 -42.92 9.66
N LYS A 136 -0.14 -43.07 10.97
CA LYS A 136 0.54 -43.95 11.93
C LYS A 136 0.81 -45.37 11.40
N LYS A 137 2.00 -45.92 11.70
CA LYS A 137 2.27 -47.37 11.78
C LYS A 137 3.07 -47.71 13.04
N GLU A 138 2.70 -48.85 13.61
CA GLU A 138 3.01 -49.46 14.92
C GLU A 138 4.50 -49.74 15.22
N PRO A 139 4.86 -50.01 16.51
CA PRO A 139 6.26 -50.14 16.93
C PRO A 139 6.84 -51.49 16.51
N VAL A 140 7.97 -51.46 15.78
CA VAL A 140 8.74 -52.66 15.40
C VAL A 140 10.00 -52.77 16.26
N LYS A 141 10.24 -54.01 16.70
CA LYS A 141 11.13 -54.47 17.78
C LYS A 141 12.60 -54.12 17.59
N GLN A 142 13.25 -53.87 18.74
CA GLN A 142 14.70 -53.78 18.90
C GLN A 142 15.39 -55.05 18.40
N SER A 143 16.44 -54.90 17.59
CA SER A 143 17.50 -55.89 17.44
C SER A 143 18.84 -55.21 17.71
N LEU A 144 19.58 -55.71 18.71
CA LEU A 144 20.89 -55.20 19.09
C LEU A 144 21.93 -55.53 17.99
N PRO A 145 22.84 -54.60 17.66
CA PRO A 145 23.91 -54.84 16.68
C PRO A 145 25.02 -55.76 17.25
N SER A 146 25.65 -56.57 16.39
CA SER A 146 26.53 -57.70 16.77
C SER A 146 27.90 -57.34 17.37
N TRP A 147 28.12 -56.11 17.80
CA TRP A 147 29.29 -55.69 18.58
C TRP A 147 28.97 -55.58 20.09
N LEU A 148 27.78 -56.04 20.48
CA LEU A 148 27.33 -56.27 21.85
C LEU A 148 27.14 -57.78 22.11
N LEU A 149 28.06 -58.60 21.58
CA LEU A 149 28.35 -59.99 21.95
C LEU A 149 29.82 -60.10 22.32
#